data_AF-A0A3G1VCY7-F1
#
_entry.id   AF-A0A3G1VCY7-F1
#
_cell.length_a   1.000
_cell.length_b   1.000
_cell.length_c   1.000
_cell.angle_alpha   90.00
_cell.angle_beta   90.00
_cell.angle_gamma   90.00
#
_symmetry.space_group_name_H-M   'P 1'
#
loop_
_entity.id
_entity.type
_entity.pdbx_description
1 polymer ?
#
loop_
_entity_poly.entity_id
_entity_poly.type
_entity_poly.pdbx_seq_one_letter_code
_entity_poly.pdbx_strand_id
1 'polypeptide(L)' 'IRAKVKEIKTKCHDVTAVVEVKEILKSSLVNIPRDAVNLYTSSGCLCPPLNVNEEYIIMGYEDEER' A
#
# COMPACT_ATOMS: atom_id res chain seq x y z
N ILE A 1 5.22 6.20 -3.00
CA ILE A 1 5.97 5.94 -1.75
C ILE A 1 6.91 4.76 -1.91
N ARG A 2 8.04 4.74 -1.19
CA ARG A 2 8.81 3.52 -0.91
C ARG A 2 8.36 3.00 0.45
N ALA A 3 7.96 1.74 0.53
CA ALA A 3 7.46 1.17 1.77
C ALA A 3 7.88 -0.30 1.94
N LYS A 4 8.06 -0.72 3.20
CA LYS A 4 8.40 -2.10 3.58
C LYS A 4 7.14 -2.83 4.03
N VAL A 5 6.88 -4.02 3.50
CA VAL A 5 5.74 -4.84 3.94
C VAL A 5 6.02 -5.42 5.31
N LYS A 6 5.11 -5.18 6.26
CA LYS A 6 5.19 -5.69 7.64
C LYS A 6 4.33 -6.93 7.82
N GLU A 7 3.15 -6.95 7.23
CA GLU A 7 2.16 -7.99 7.45
C GLU A 7 1.22 -8.07 6.25
N ILE A 8 0.72 -9.28 5.96
CA ILE A 8 -0.31 -9.50 4.94
C ILE A 8 -1.43 -10.30 5.60
N LYS A 9 -2.63 -9.74 5.58
CA LYS A 9 -3.86 -10.40 6.06
C LYS A 9 -4.74 -10.72 4.88
N THR A 10 -5.11 -11.98 4.76
CA THR A 10 -6.08 -12.44 3.78
C THR A 10 -7.37 -12.81 4.51
N LYS A 11 -8.47 -12.16 4.15
CA LYS A 11 -9.81 -12.51 4.65
C LYS A 11 -10.71 -12.75 3.45
N CYS A 12 -10.98 -14.03 3.18
CA CYS A 12 -11.73 -14.46 1.99
C CYS A 12 -11.05 -13.94 0.71
N HIS A 13 -11.71 -13.03 0.01
CA HIS A 13 -11.29 -12.41 -1.23
C HIS A 13 -10.52 -11.09 -1.03
N ASP A 14 -10.55 -10.52 0.17
CA ASP A 14 -9.88 -9.26 0.44
C ASP A 14 -8.49 -9.51 1.04
N VAL A 15 -7.50 -8.85 0.44
CA VAL A 15 -6.12 -8.85 0.93
C VAL A 15 -5.81 -7.46 1.47
N THR A 16 -5.30 -7.41 2.69
CA THR A 16 -4.82 -6.19 3.34
C THR A 16 -3.33 -6.33 3.62
N ALA A 17 -2.51 -5.44 3.06
CA ALA A 17 -1.08 -5.40 3.34
C ALA A 17 -0.77 -4.20 4.24
N VAL A 18 -0.16 -4.46 5.39
CA VAL A 18 0.37 -3.41 6.27
C VAL A 18 1.77 -3.08 5.78
N VAL A 19 2.00 -1.83 5.38
CA VAL A 19 3.29 -1.36 4.88
C VAL A 19 3.80 -0.18 5.71
N GLU A 20 5.07 -0.17 6.04
CA GLU A 20 5.74 0.94 6.73
C GLU A 20 6.37 1.87 5.70
N VAL A 21 5.91 3.12 5.66
CA VAL A 21 6.41 4.13 4.71
C VAL A 21 7.83 4.55 5.08
N LYS A 22 8.78 4.27 4.19
CA LYS A 22 10.20 4.64 4.33
C LYS A 22 10.48 6.00 3.72
N GLU A 23 9.92 6.25 2.55
CA GLU A 23 10.20 7.45 1.77
C GLU A 23 8.96 7.89 0.98
N ILE A 24 8.69 9.19 1.00
CA ILE A 24 7.65 9.80 0.19
C ILE A 24 8.31 10.40 -1.04
N LEU A 25 8.26 9.66 -2.15
CA LEU A 25 8.85 10.06 -3.43
C LEU A 25 8.04 11.16 -4.15
N LYS A 26 6.71 11.11 -4.02
CA LYS A 26 5.75 12.08 -4.57
C LYS A 26 4.49 12.03 -3.72
N SER A 27 3.92 13.20 -3.41
CA SER A 27 2.65 13.33 -2.70
C SER A 27 1.78 14.38 -3.39
N SER A 28 0.47 14.13 -3.45
CA SER A 28 -0.54 15.10 -3.88
C SER A 28 -1.01 15.93 -2.67
N LEU A 29 -2.28 16.36 -2.66
CA LEU A 29 -2.95 17.05 -1.55
C LEU A 29 -3.12 16.15 -0.30
N VAL A 30 -3.09 14.83 -0.47
CA VAL A 30 -3.20 13.88 0.65
C VAL A 30 -1.91 13.80 1.45
N ASN A 31 -2.06 13.97 2.77
CA ASN A 31 -0.99 13.72 3.73
C ASN A 31 -0.80 12.21 3.90
N ILE A 32 0.31 11.68 3.38
CA ILE A 32 0.70 10.28 3.60
C ILE A 32 1.53 10.21 4.88
N PRO A 33 1.08 9.47 5.92
CA PRO A 33 1.85 9.35 7.15
C PRO A 33 3.14 8.56 6.90
N ARG A 34 4.23 8.95 7.57
CA ARG A 34 5.53 8.24 7.53
C ARG A 34 5.56 7.03 8.48
N ASP A 35 4.43 6.32 8.58
CA ASP A 35 4.22 5.22 9.51
C ASP A 35 3.58 4.02 8.79
N ALA A 36 3.00 3.08 9.53
CA ALA A 36 2.24 1.96 9.02
C ALA A 36 0.95 2.42 8.33
N VAL A 37 0.80 2.02 7.07
CA VAL A 37 -0.37 2.26 6.23
C VAL A 37 -0.94 0.91 5.81
N ASN A 38 -2.27 0.81 5.80
CA ASN A 38 -2.96 -0.37 5.28
C ASN A 38 -3.27 -0.17 3.80
N LEU A 39 -2.78 -1.06 2.96
CA LEU A 39 -3.16 -1.18 1.55
C LEU A 39 -4.27 -2.21 1.45
N TYR A 40 -5.40 -1.81 0.88
CA TYR A 40 -6.55 -2.68 0.64
C TYR A 40 -6.58 -3.08 -0.83
N THR A 41 -6.71 -4.38 -1.07
CA THR A 41 -6.82 -4.97 -2.41
C THR A 41 -7.99 -5.93 -2.43
N SER A 42 -8.86 -5.79 -3.44
CA SER A 42 -10.02 -6.67 -3.65
C SER A 42 -9.66 -7.78 -4.64
N SER A 43 -10.20 -9.00 -4.46
CA SER A 43 -9.93 -10.17 -5.32
C SER A 43 -10.29 -9.99 -6.80
N GLY A 44 -10.95 -8.89 -7.17
CA GLY A 44 -11.21 -8.57 -8.58
C GLY A 44 -9.95 -8.27 -9.38
N CYS A 45 -8.83 -7.93 -8.74
CA CYS A 45 -7.54 -7.70 -9.40
C CYS A 45 -6.60 -8.91 -9.28
N LEU A 46 -5.90 -9.24 -10.37
CA LEU A 46 -4.67 -10.04 -10.30
C LEU A 46 -3.51 -9.14 -9.86
N CYS A 47 -3.58 -8.67 -8.63
CA CYS A 47 -2.54 -7.80 -8.06
C CYS A 47 -1.24 -8.61 -7.84
N PRO A 48 -0.06 -8.05 -8.15
CA PRO A 48 1.21 -8.74 -7.94
C PRO A 48 1.38 -9.11 -6.45
N PRO A 49 1.94 -10.29 -6.15
CA PRO A 49 2.11 -10.72 -4.77
C PRO A 49 3.10 -9.79 -4.05
N LEU A 50 2.76 -9.43 -2.82
CA LEU A 50 3.65 -8.73 -1.89
C LEU A 50 4.25 -9.76 -0.93
N ASN A 51 5.50 -9.57 -0.54
CA ASN A 51 6.19 -10.43 0.42
C ASN A 51 6.54 -9.65 1.68
N VAL A 52 6.31 -10.28 2.85
CA VAL A 52 6.69 -9.69 4.14
C VAL A 52 8.20 -9.46 4.17
N ASN A 53 8.61 -8.33 4.74
CA ASN A 53 9.98 -7.82 4.83
C ASN A 53 10.62 -7.31 3.54
N GLU A 54 9.95 -7.39 2.39
CA GLU A 54 10.43 -6.75 1.15
C GLU A 54 10.01 -5.28 1.06
N GLU A 55 10.77 -4.52 0.29
CA GLU A 55 10.52 -3.10 0.02
C GLU A 55 10.03 -2.91 -1.42
N TYR A 56 9.01 -2.06 -1.57
CA TYR A 56 8.38 -1.79 -2.85
C TYR A 56 8.23 -0.28 -3.09
N ILE A 57 8.26 0.10 -4.36
CA ILE A 57 7.77 1.41 -4.80
C ILE A 57 6.30 1.23 -5.12
N ILE A 58 5.44 1.86 -4.32
CA ILE A 58 3.98 1.85 -4.49
C ILE A 58 3.57 3.24 -4.98
N MET A 59 2.90 3.28 -6.12
CA MET A 59 2.38 4.51 -6.73
C MET A 59 0.88 4.38 -6.93
N GLY A 60 0.18 5.49 -6.80
CA GLY A 60 -1.27 5.56 -6.97
C GLY A 60 -1.71 6.99 -7.24
N TYR A 61 -2.97 7.13 -7.61
CA TYR A 61 -3.66 8.40 -7.80
C TYR A 61 -4.90 8.41 -6.90
N GLU A 62 -5.39 9.60 -6.60
CA GLU A 62 -6.69 9.76 -5.92
C GLU A 62 -7.80 9.51 -6.94
N ASP A 63 -8.87 8.83 -6.52
CA ASP A 63 -10.01 8.53 -7.41
C ASP A 63 -10.78 9.81 -7.79
N GLU A 64 -10.96 10.73 -6.82
CA GLU A 64 -11.45 12.08 -7.05
C GLU A 64 -10.46 13.11 -6.48
N GLU A 65 -9.97 14.02 -7.33
CA GLU A 65 -9.27 15.23 -6.89
C GLU A 65 -10.32 16.30 -6.55
N ARG A 66 -10.81 16.33 -5.31
CA ARG A 66 -11.88 17.25 -4.88
C ARG A 66 -11.40 18.41 -4.02
#